data_AF-A0A3P8EWS4-F1
#
_entry.id   AF-A0A3P8EWS4-F1
#
_cell.length_a   1.000
_cell.length_b   1.000
_cell.length_c   1.000
_cell.angle_alpha   90.00
_cell.angle_beta   90.00
_cell.angle_gamma   90.00
#
_symmetry.space_group_name_H-M   'P 1'
#
loop_
_entity.id
_entity.type
_entity.pdbx_description
1 polymer ?
#
loop_
_entity_poly.entity_id
_entity_poly.type
_entity_poly.pdbx_seq_one_letter_code
_entity_poly.pdbx_strand_id
1 'polypeptide(L)'
;MPVPTSGEYYEWAAQIADGMAYLESIRFCHRDLAARNCMVHANNTVKIGDFGMARDIYYHEYYKPNGKRLMPVRWMAPESLRDGTFDMKSDVW
;
A
#
# COMPACT_ATOMS: atom_id res chain seq x y z
N MET A 1 2.96 17.81 -16.22
CA MET A 1 2.99 18.55 -14.95
C MET A 1 4.42 18.99 -14.69
N PRO A 2 4.64 20.15 -14.06
CA PRO A 2 5.97 20.51 -13.56
C PRO A 2 6.50 19.42 -12.62
N VAL A 3 7.82 19.29 -12.53
CA VAL A 3 8.45 18.36 -11.58
C VAL A 3 8.14 18.86 -10.16
N PRO A 4 7.62 18.00 -9.27
CA PRO A 4 7.34 18.39 -7.89
C PRO A 4 8.61 18.82 -7.16
N THR A 5 8.45 19.78 -6.27
CA THR A 5 9.48 20.23 -5.34
C THR A 5 9.71 19.20 -4.24
N SER A 6 10.85 19.29 -3.54
CA SER A 6 11.12 18.44 -2.37
C SER A 6 10.02 18.57 -1.30
N GLY A 7 9.48 19.77 -1.09
CA GLY A 7 8.37 20.01 -0.16
C GLY A 7 7.11 19.23 -0.53
N GLU A 8 6.73 19.27 -1.80
CA GLU A 8 5.57 18.50 -2.29
C GLU A 8 5.75 17.00 -2.13
N TYR A 9 6.96 16.46 -2.38
CA TYR A 9 7.23 15.04 -2.12
C TYR A 9 7.04 14.66 -0.64
N TYR A 10 7.48 15.51 0.30
CA TYR A 10 7.27 15.27 1.72
C TYR A 10 5.79 15.33 2.11
N GLU A 11 5.05 16.31 1.59
CA GLU A 11 3.61 16.44 1.82
C GLU A 11 2.84 15.23 1.28
N TRP A 12 3.22 14.73 0.10
CA TRP A 12 2.60 13.56 -0.50
C TRP A 12 2.90 12.29 0.28
N ALA A 13 4.16 12.10 0.69
CA ALA A 13 4.55 10.96 1.52
C ALA A 13 3.82 10.96 2.87
N ALA A 14 3.66 12.13 3.51
CA ALA A 14 2.92 12.26 4.77
C ALA A 14 1.44 11.88 4.62
N GLN A 15 0.78 12.33 3.54
CA GLN A 15 -0.62 11.99 3.25
C GLN A 15 -0.80 10.49 2.97
N ILE A 16 0.13 9.87 2.24
CA ILE A 16 0.12 8.42 2.01
C ILE A 16 0.31 7.67 3.34
N ALA A 17 1.25 8.11 4.18
CA ALA A 17 1.48 7.49 5.49
C ALA A 17 0.25 7.59 6.41
N ASP A 18 -0.41 8.75 6.45
CA ASP A 18 -1.66 8.95 7.20
C ASP A 18 -2.79 8.03 6.70
N GLY A 19 -2.95 7.92 5.39
CA GLY A 19 -3.90 6.98 4.78
C GLY A 19 -3.61 5.51 5.14
N MET A 20 -2.35 5.09 5.12
CA MET A 20 -1.96 3.74 5.51
C MET A 20 -2.12 3.49 7.02
N ALA A 21 -1.87 4.49 7.86
CA ALA A 21 -2.14 4.42 9.30
C ALA A 21 -3.64 4.24 9.57
N TYR A 22 -4.51 4.90 8.79
CA TYR A 22 -5.94 4.65 8.84
C TYR A 22 -6.29 3.20 8.45
N LEU A 23 -5.72 2.67 7.35
CA LEU A 23 -5.95 1.27 6.96
C LEU A 23 -5.49 0.29 8.05
N GLU A 24 -4.33 0.52 8.68
CA GLU A 24 -3.85 -0.28 9.82
C GLU A 24 -4.84 -0.23 10.99
N SER A 25 -5.39 0.96 11.30
CA SER A 25 -6.35 1.15 12.41
C SER A 25 -7.63 0.33 12.25
N ILE A 26 -8.06 0.09 11.02
CA ILE A 26 -9.22 -0.76 10.68
C ILE A 26 -8.81 -2.19 10.31
N ARG A 27 -7.55 -2.56 10.56
CA ARG A 27 -6.95 -3.85 10.25
C ARG A 27 -7.09 -4.29 8.80
N PHE A 28 -6.84 -3.38 7.87
CA PHE A 28 -6.96 -3.60 6.44
C PHE A 28 -5.59 -3.56 5.76
N CYS A 29 -5.21 -4.64 5.08
CA CYS A 29 -3.93 -4.74 4.37
C CYS A 29 -4.13 -4.42 2.88
N HIS A 30 -3.33 -3.49 2.33
CA HIS A 30 -3.43 -3.01 0.95
C HIS A 30 -2.82 -3.99 -0.05
N ARG A 31 -1.61 -4.51 0.22
CA ARG A 31 -0.89 -5.53 -0.56
C ARG A 31 -0.41 -5.11 -1.94
N ASP A 32 -0.60 -3.85 -2.30
CA ASP A 32 -0.17 -3.28 -3.58
C ASP A 32 0.08 -1.76 -3.43
N LEU A 33 0.68 -1.34 -2.32
CA LEU A 33 1.04 0.06 -2.14
C LEU A 33 2.19 0.41 -3.08
N ALA A 34 1.93 1.31 -4.02
CA ALA A 34 2.91 1.80 -4.97
C ALA A 34 2.48 3.17 -5.50
N ALA A 35 3.42 3.98 -5.99
CA ALA A 35 3.11 5.30 -6.55
C ALA A 35 2.04 5.28 -7.66
N ARG A 36 1.97 4.21 -8.46
CA ARG A 36 0.93 4.01 -9.48
C ARG A 36 -0.50 3.92 -8.93
N ASN A 37 -0.63 3.55 -7.65
CA ASN A 37 -1.89 3.36 -6.94
C ASN A 37 -2.20 4.55 -6.02
N CYS A 38 -1.43 5.64 -6.10
CA CYS A 38 -1.71 6.90 -5.43
C CYS A 38 -2.17 7.95 -6.45
N MET A 39 -3.31 8.59 -6.18
CA MET A 39 -3.84 9.67 -7.02
C MET A 39 -3.52 11.02 -6.40
N VAL A 40 -2.98 11.93 -7.21
CA VAL A 40 -2.72 13.32 -6.82
C VAL A 40 -3.81 14.22 -7.44
N HIS A 41 -4.52 14.96 -6.60
CA HIS A 41 -5.52 15.93 -7.01
C HIS A 41 -4.88 17.32 -7.26
N ALA A 42 -5.58 18.20 -7.98
CA ALA A 42 -5.08 19.53 -8.36
C ALA A 42 -4.77 20.46 -7.17
N ASN A 43 -5.29 20.15 -5.99
CA ASN A 43 -5.03 20.88 -4.73
C ASN A 43 -3.92 20.21 -3.88
N ASN A 44 -3.04 19.41 -4.48
CA ASN A 44 -2.00 18.62 -3.80
C ASN A 44 -2.49 17.62 -2.75
N THR A 45 -3.78 17.29 -2.74
CA THR A 45 -4.30 16.16 -1.95
C THR A 45 -3.94 14.83 -2.61
N VAL A 46 -3.36 13.91 -1.84
CA VAL A 46 -3.04 12.55 -2.27
C VAL A 46 -3.98 11.55 -1.64
N LYS A 47 -4.51 10.61 -2.44
CA LYS A 47 -5.34 9.51 -1.95
C LYS A 47 -4.81 8.17 -2.44
N ILE A 48 -4.88 7.19 -1.55
CA ILE A 48 -4.54 5.80 -1.83
C ILE A 48 -5.73 5.15 -2.54
N GLY A 49 -5.46 4.41 -3.61
CA GLY A 49 -6.45 3.73 -4.43
C GLY A 49 -6.01 2.32 -4.84
N ASP A 50 -6.81 1.70 -5.70
CA ASP A 50 -6.67 0.30 -6.12
C ASP A 50 -6.61 -0.73 -4.97
N PHE A 51 -7.78 -0.99 -4.40
CA PHE A 51 -7.99 -2.00 -3.37
C PHE A 51 -8.27 -3.39 -3.95
N GLY A 52 -7.99 -3.65 -5.23
CA GLY A 52 -8.27 -4.93 -5.89
C GLY A 52 -7.53 -6.13 -5.26
N MET A 53 -6.41 -5.86 -4.59
CA MET A 53 -5.65 -6.84 -3.80
C MET A 53 -5.88 -6.73 -2.29
N ALA A 54 -6.49 -5.64 -1.84
CA ALA A 54 -6.61 -5.33 -0.43
C ALA A 54 -7.63 -6.24 0.26
N ARG A 55 -7.37 -6.59 1.52
CA ARG A 55 -8.18 -7.54 2.28
C ARG A 55 -8.19 -7.21 3.77
N ASP A 56 -9.32 -7.53 4.37
CA ASP A 56 -9.48 -7.60 5.82
C ASP A 56 -8.77 -8.85 6.37
N ILE A 57 -8.02 -8.68 7.46
CA ILE A 57 -7.20 -9.72 8.10
C ILE A 57 -7.98 -10.47 9.22
N TYR A 58 -9.29 -10.20 9.41
CA TYR A 58 -10.11 -10.83 10.45
C TYR A 58 -10.15 -12.38 10.44
N TYR A 59 -9.84 -13.04 9.31
CA TYR A 59 -9.97 -14.50 9.19
C TYR A 59 -8.67 -15.31 9.36
N HIS A 60 -7.50 -14.71 9.18
CA HIS A 60 -6.20 -15.32 9.46
C HIS A 60 -5.18 -14.18 9.56
N GLU A 61 -4.38 -14.14 10.62
CA GLU A 61 -3.30 -13.13 10.82
C GLU A 61 -2.28 -13.05 9.66
N TYR A 62 -2.37 -13.97 8.70
CA TYR A 62 -1.58 -14.00 7.48
C TYR A 62 -2.43 -14.53 6.32
N TYR A 63 -2.51 -13.78 5.23
CA TYR A 63 -3.09 -14.28 3.98
C TYR A 63 -2.02 -15.02 3.17
N LYS A 64 -2.32 -16.24 2.67
CA LYS A 64 -1.51 -16.93 1.64
C LYS A 64 -2.31 -17.01 0.33
N PRO A 65 -1.88 -16.34 -0.76
CA PRO A 65 -2.57 -16.43 -2.04
C PRO A 65 -2.52 -17.87 -2.59
N ASN A 66 -3.68 -18.47 -2.87
CA ASN A 66 -3.76 -19.69 -3.66
C ASN A 66 -3.86 -19.31 -5.15
N GLY A 67 -2.89 -19.73 -5.97
CA GLY A 67 -2.92 -19.62 -7.44
C GLY A 67 -1.90 -18.66 -8.06
N LYS A 68 -1.79 -18.67 -9.41
CA LYS A 68 -0.88 -17.83 -10.21
C LYS A 68 -1.41 -16.41 -10.40
N ARG A 69 -1.61 -15.65 -9.31
CA ARG A 69 -1.91 -14.22 -9.42
C ARG A 69 -0.60 -13.45 -9.68
N LEU A 70 -0.62 -12.48 -10.59
CA LEU A 70 0.50 -11.55 -10.76
C LEU A 70 0.62 -10.69 -9.49
N MET A 71 1.81 -10.68 -8.91
CA MET A 71 2.11 -9.96 -7.66
C MET A 71 3.14 -8.85 -7.93
N PRO A 72 3.09 -7.72 -7.19
CA PRO A 72 3.97 -6.59 -7.40
C PRO A 72 5.36 -6.81 -6.77
N VAL A 73 6.11 -7.80 -7.26
CA VAL A 73 7.34 -8.34 -6.61
C VAL A 73 8.40 -7.31 -6.20
N ARG A 74 8.47 -6.15 -6.87
CA ARG A 74 9.41 -5.07 -6.54
C ARG A 74 8.99 -4.19 -5.34
N TRP A 75 7.74 -4.32 -4.90
CA TRP A 75 7.12 -3.60 -3.78
C TRP A 75 6.69 -4.56 -2.65
N MET A 76 7.19 -5.80 -2.66
CA MET A 76 6.83 -6.80 -1.67
C MET A 76 7.92 -6.95 -0.62
N ALA A 77 7.50 -7.10 0.63
CA ALA A 77 8.38 -7.43 1.74
C ALA A 77 9.03 -8.83 1.57
N PRO A 78 10.19 -9.10 2.20
CA PRO A 78 10.90 -10.37 2.07
C PRO A 78 10.06 -11.57 2.52
N GLU A 79 9.29 -11.43 3.59
CA GLU A 79 8.34 -12.44 4.08
C GLU A 79 7.18 -12.67 3.11
N SER A 80 6.72 -11.62 2.41
CA SER A 80 5.70 -11.75 1.37
C SER A 80 6.23 -12.47 0.15
N LEU A 81 7.51 -12.27 -0.21
CA LEU A 81 8.17 -12.98 -1.31
C LEU A 81 8.44 -14.46 -0.97
N ARG A 82 8.88 -14.75 0.26
CA ARG A 82 9.28 -16.09 0.68
C ARG A 82 8.10 -16.97 1.06
N ASP A 83 7.22 -16.44 1.91
CA ASP A 83 6.20 -17.22 2.61
C ASP A 83 4.78 -16.92 2.09
N GLY A 84 4.66 -15.92 1.20
CA GLY A 84 3.39 -15.42 0.72
C GLY A 84 2.57 -14.73 1.81
N THR A 85 3.20 -14.30 2.91
CA THR A 85 2.56 -13.66 4.07
C THR A 85 2.33 -12.17 3.82
N PHE A 86 1.15 -11.68 4.14
CA PHE A 86 0.79 -10.27 4.03
C PHE A 86 0.14 -9.79 5.33
N ASP A 87 0.66 -8.69 5.85
CA ASP A 87 0.13 -7.93 6.97
C ASP A 87 0.43 -6.42 6.80
N MET A 88 0.06 -5.62 7.78
CA MET A 88 0.28 -4.17 7.73
C MET A 88 1.78 -3.80 7.79
N LYS A 89 2.66 -4.69 8.28
CA LYS A 89 4.11 -4.44 8.29
C LYS A 89 4.71 -4.70 6.92
N SER A 90 4.18 -5.66 6.18
CA SER A 90 4.52 -5.85 4.77
C SER A 90 4.07 -4.69 3.87
N ASP A 91 3.06 -3.92 4.27
CA ASP A 91 2.62 -2.69 3.61
C ASP A 91 3.51 -1.47 3.90
N VAL A 92 4.35 -1.54 4.94
CA VAL A 92 5.32 -0.48 5.31
C VAL A 92 6.64 -0.60 4.53
N TRP A 93 6.96 -1.81 4.06
CA TRP A 93 8.17 -2.14 3.32
C TRP A 93 8.23 -1.48 1.94
#